data_AF-A0A3B8J723-F1
#
_entry.id   AF-A0A3B8J723-F1
#
_cell.length_a   1.000
_cell.length_b   1.000
_cell.length_c   1.000
_cell.angle_alpha   90.00
_cell.angle_beta   90.00
_cell.angle_gamma   90.00
#
_symmetry.space_group_name_H-M   'P 1'
#
loop_
_entity.id
_entity.type
_entity.pdbx_description
1 polymer ?
#
loop_
_entity_poly.entity_id
_entity_poly.type
_entity_poly.pdbx_seq_one_letter_code
_entity_poly.pdbx_strand_id
1 'polypeptide(L)'
;MKEVKLFRHIRAPYTKSMIYTRLGYLKTSTFINREQAKQIDRWIAEAEIICDIMLVYRLIGIESVCSGSVRFSGGIIFNSGALAEFLKDSREAVLMASTAGAAIDNEINSLQNSGEMAKALVYDAAASVIADAGLDWLMAYLRRLLMQTGKILANKRFSPGYADLELYNQSVLYDLLELDKWGIQITPKYMLIPRKSVTAIAGINAPYNENRRENGGDVNDKEGI
;
A
#
# COMPACT_ATOMS: atom_id res chain seq x y z
N MET A 1 12.41 -12.44 12.30
CA MET A 1 11.59 -11.93 11.18
C MET A 1 11.37 -13.04 10.18
N LYS A 2 10.28 -13.04 9.40
CA LYS A 2 10.12 -14.03 8.30
C LYS A 2 10.86 -13.57 7.05
N GLU A 3 11.12 -14.51 6.15
CA GLU A 3 11.75 -14.26 4.85
C GLU A 3 10.91 -13.31 3.98
N VAL A 4 11.57 -12.59 3.08
CA VAL A 4 10.93 -11.77 2.05
C VAL A 4 10.33 -12.68 0.99
N LYS A 5 9.11 -12.35 0.57
CA LYS A 5 8.43 -13.07 -0.50
C LYS A 5 8.16 -12.14 -1.67
N LEU A 6 8.31 -12.69 -2.87
CA LEU A 6 8.27 -11.98 -4.13
C LEU A 6 7.24 -12.60 -5.07
N PHE A 7 6.46 -11.76 -5.73
CA PHE A 7 5.67 -12.13 -6.90
C PHE A 7 6.04 -11.23 -8.08
N ARG A 8 6.11 -11.81 -9.27
CA ARG A 8 6.39 -11.10 -10.53
C ARG A 8 5.29 -11.38 -11.54
N HIS A 9 5.15 -10.47 -12.51
CA HIS A 9 4.22 -10.60 -13.64
C HIS A 9 2.76 -10.81 -13.18
N ILE A 10 2.38 -10.14 -12.09
CA ILE A 10 1.03 -10.22 -11.56
C ILE A 10 0.08 -9.38 -12.42
N ARG A 11 -1.09 -9.93 -12.73
CA ARG A 11 -2.21 -9.14 -13.25
C ARG A 11 -3.12 -8.74 -12.10
N ALA A 12 -2.94 -7.52 -11.61
CA ALA A 12 -3.77 -6.97 -10.54
C ALA A 12 -5.01 -6.28 -11.15
N PRO A 13 -6.24 -6.67 -10.75
CA PRO A 13 -7.43 -5.99 -11.21
C PRO A 13 -7.45 -4.57 -10.65
N TYR A 14 -7.71 -3.58 -11.51
CA TYR A 14 -7.78 -2.17 -11.13
C TYR A 14 -9.10 -1.53 -11.57
N THR A 15 -9.50 -0.47 -10.87
CA THR A 15 -10.73 0.25 -11.20
C THR A 15 -10.42 1.36 -12.20
N LYS A 16 -10.78 1.20 -13.48
CA LYS A 16 -10.54 2.19 -14.54
C LYS A 16 -11.02 3.61 -14.17
N SER A 17 -12.15 3.74 -13.47
CA SER A 17 -12.63 5.08 -13.07
C SER A 17 -11.69 5.83 -12.14
N MET A 18 -10.82 5.13 -11.38
CA MET A 18 -9.77 5.77 -10.57
C MET A 18 -8.72 6.45 -11.43
N ILE A 19 -8.43 5.91 -12.63
CA ILE A 19 -7.50 6.54 -13.58
C ILE A 19 -8.12 7.85 -14.08
N TYR A 20 -9.40 7.83 -14.47
CA TYR A 20 -10.13 9.05 -14.86
C TYR A 20 -10.14 10.10 -13.75
N THR A 21 -10.41 9.70 -12.50
CA THR A 21 -10.35 10.63 -11.35
C THR A 21 -8.96 11.24 -11.18
N ARG A 22 -7.90 10.44 -11.37
CA ARG A 22 -6.51 10.91 -11.27
C ARG A 22 -6.11 11.86 -12.41
N LEU A 23 -6.76 11.74 -13.56
CA LEU A 23 -6.68 12.68 -14.68
C LEU A 23 -7.50 13.97 -14.46
N GLY A 24 -8.18 14.10 -13.31
CA GLY A 24 -9.01 15.26 -12.98
C GLY A 24 -10.45 15.17 -13.49
N TYR A 25 -10.85 14.05 -14.10
CA TYR A 25 -12.23 13.85 -14.54
C TYR A 25 -13.13 13.52 -13.34
N LEU A 26 -14.08 14.40 -13.09
CA LEU A 26 -15.12 14.21 -12.08
C LEU A 26 -16.34 13.59 -12.74
N LYS A 27 -16.81 12.45 -12.20
CA LYS A 27 -17.97 11.70 -12.73
C LYS A 27 -19.23 12.56 -12.91
N THR A 28 -19.36 13.63 -12.14
CA THR A 28 -20.56 14.48 -12.08
C THR A 28 -20.43 15.78 -12.88
N SER A 29 -19.25 16.20 -13.31
CA SER A 29 -19.06 17.56 -13.85
C SER A 29 -18.16 17.67 -15.08
N THR A 30 -17.36 16.66 -15.43
CA THR A 30 -16.50 16.75 -16.62
C THR A 30 -17.16 16.08 -17.81
N PHE A 31 -17.47 16.87 -18.85
CA PHE A 31 -17.93 16.33 -20.12
C PHE A 31 -16.75 15.79 -20.92
N ILE A 32 -16.76 14.49 -21.22
CA ILE A 32 -15.81 13.83 -22.10
C ILE A 32 -16.59 13.31 -23.30
N ASN A 33 -16.20 13.72 -24.51
CA ASN A 33 -16.84 13.17 -25.69
C ASN A 33 -16.41 11.71 -25.92
N ARG A 34 -17.19 10.96 -26.71
CA ARG A 34 -16.96 9.53 -26.93
C ARG A 34 -15.59 9.22 -27.54
N GLU A 35 -15.09 10.08 -28.44
CA GLU A 35 -13.82 9.84 -29.13
C GLU A 35 -12.62 10.08 -28.20
N GLN A 36 -12.67 11.12 -27.36
CA GLN A 36 -11.69 11.36 -26.30
C GLN A 36 -11.65 10.20 -25.29
N ALA A 37 -12.82 9.72 -24.84
CA ALA A 37 -12.88 8.59 -23.93
C ALA A 37 -12.29 7.31 -24.54
N LYS A 38 -12.58 7.01 -25.81
CA LYS A 38 -11.96 5.89 -26.53
C LYS A 38 -10.44 6.04 -26.64
N GLN A 39 -9.95 7.25 -26.90
CA GLN A 39 -8.52 7.51 -27.01
C GLN A 39 -7.81 7.31 -25.67
N ILE A 40 -8.39 7.82 -24.57
CA ILE A 40 -7.87 7.61 -23.21
C ILE A 40 -7.89 6.12 -22.87
N ASP A 41 -8.99 5.42 -23.15
CA ASP A 41 -9.11 3.98 -22.88
C ASP A 41 -8.06 3.16 -23.65
N ARG A 42 -7.77 3.54 -24.89
CA ARG A 42 -6.70 2.94 -25.68
C ARG A 42 -5.34 3.16 -25.02
N TRP A 43 -5.03 4.39 -24.62
CA TRP A 43 -3.76 4.69 -23.94
C TRP A 43 -3.63 3.99 -22.59
N ILE A 44 -4.72 3.83 -21.83
CA ILE A 44 -4.73 3.03 -20.60
C ILE A 44 -4.36 1.57 -20.90
N ALA A 45 -4.95 0.97 -21.93
CA ALA A 45 -4.66 -0.41 -22.30
C ALA A 45 -3.20 -0.59 -22.77
N GLU A 46 -2.66 0.38 -23.52
CA GLU A 46 -1.25 0.37 -23.90
C GLU A 46 -0.33 0.46 -22.67
N ALA A 47 -0.61 1.37 -21.72
CA ALA A 47 0.16 1.48 -20.49
C ALA A 47 0.11 0.19 -19.65
N GLU A 48 -1.06 -0.46 -19.56
CA GLU A 48 -1.22 -1.74 -18.86
C GLU A 48 -0.32 -2.84 -19.43
N ILE A 49 -0.18 -2.91 -20.76
CA ILE A 49 0.68 -3.90 -21.44
C ILE A 49 2.16 -3.69 -21.07
N ILE A 50 2.57 -2.43 -20.88
CA ILE A 50 3.96 -2.06 -20.57
C ILE A 50 4.26 -2.27 -19.08
N CYS A 51 3.27 -2.16 -18.20
CA CYS A 51 3.43 -2.36 -16.77
C CYS A 51 3.88 -3.79 -16.46
N ASP A 52 4.95 -3.92 -15.68
CA ASP A 52 5.43 -5.19 -15.15
C ASP A 52 5.30 -5.18 -13.63
N ILE A 53 4.19 -5.72 -13.12
CA ILE A 53 3.89 -5.65 -11.69
C ILE A 53 4.78 -6.63 -10.93
N MET A 54 5.52 -6.08 -9.97
CA MET A 54 6.28 -6.83 -8.97
C MET A 54 5.80 -6.46 -7.57
N LEU A 55 5.53 -7.49 -6.77
CA LEU A 55 5.04 -7.37 -5.38
C LEU A 55 6.05 -7.99 -4.44
N VAL A 56 6.38 -7.28 -3.36
CA VAL A 56 7.30 -7.75 -2.32
C VAL A 56 6.57 -7.65 -0.99
N TYR A 57 6.70 -8.66 -0.12
CA TYR A 57 6.19 -8.54 1.23
C TYR A 57 7.02 -9.30 2.26
N ARG A 58 6.95 -8.84 3.51
CA ARG A 58 7.57 -9.48 4.68
C ARG A 58 6.60 -9.44 5.85
N LEU A 59 6.46 -10.56 6.56
CA LEU A 59 5.76 -10.58 7.85
C LEU A 59 6.73 -10.29 8.99
N ILE A 60 6.32 -9.42 9.90
CA ILE A 60 7.13 -8.98 11.04
C ILE A 60 6.29 -8.99 12.32
N GLY A 61 6.88 -9.39 13.45
CA GLY A 61 6.22 -9.33 14.74
C GLY A 61 6.22 -7.91 15.30
N ILE A 62 5.21 -7.59 16.11
CA ILE A 62 5.14 -6.34 16.88
C ILE A 62 5.49 -6.68 18.32
N GLU A 63 6.59 -6.09 18.82
CA GLU A 63 7.06 -6.30 20.19
C GLU A 63 6.30 -5.41 21.18
N SER A 64 6.07 -4.14 20.82
CA SER A 64 5.30 -3.21 21.66
C SER A 64 4.66 -2.09 20.84
N VAL A 65 3.50 -1.63 21.29
CA VAL A 65 2.82 -0.43 20.78
C VAL A 65 2.63 0.53 21.94
N CYS A 66 3.14 1.75 21.80
CA CYS A 66 3.01 2.84 22.77
C CYS A 66 2.38 4.05 22.09
N SER A 67 1.80 4.99 22.85
CA SER A 67 1.01 6.12 22.30
C SER A 67 1.67 6.97 21.21
N GLY A 68 2.99 6.90 21.02
CA GLY A 68 3.71 7.62 19.97
C GLY A 68 4.69 6.77 19.16
N SER A 69 4.74 5.45 19.39
CA SER A 69 5.71 4.60 18.70
C SER A 69 5.29 3.14 18.61
N VAL A 70 5.79 2.48 17.57
CA VAL A 70 5.65 1.03 17.37
C VAL A 70 7.04 0.41 17.29
N ARG A 71 7.28 -0.61 18.11
CA ARG A 71 8.48 -1.43 18.06
C ARG A 71 8.16 -2.75 17.38
N PHE A 72 8.84 -3.02 16.28
CA PHE A 72 8.79 -4.29 15.57
C PHE A 72 9.94 -5.20 16.00
N SER A 73 9.81 -6.49 15.68
CA SER A 73 10.84 -7.49 15.96
C SER A 73 12.21 -7.03 15.48
N GLY A 74 13.26 -7.26 16.28
CA GLY A 74 14.63 -6.88 15.91
C GLY A 74 14.98 -5.42 16.20
N GLY A 75 14.23 -4.78 17.10
CA GLY A 75 14.55 -3.46 17.63
C GLY A 75 14.22 -2.29 16.69
N ILE A 76 13.46 -2.52 15.63
CA ILE A 76 13.04 -1.48 14.68
C ILE A 76 11.93 -0.65 15.32
N ILE A 77 12.07 0.67 15.29
CA ILE A 77 11.11 1.59 15.91
C ILE A 77 10.63 2.59 14.85
N PHE A 78 9.31 2.76 14.76
CA PHE A 78 8.68 3.86 14.05
C PHE A 78 8.06 4.81 15.07
N ASN A 79 8.40 6.10 14.99
CA ASN A 79 7.82 7.15 15.83
C ASN A 79 6.64 7.77 15.07
N SER A 80 5.43 7.38 15.45
CA SER A 80 4.18 7.86 14.87
C SER A 80 3.04 7.40 15.79
N GLY A 81 2.29 8.37 16.32
CA GLY A 81 1.10 8.11 17.11
C GLY A 81 -0.04 7.56 16.25
N ALA A 82 -0.17 8.02 15.01
CA ALA A 82 -1.20 7.51 14.09
C ALA A 82 -0.93 6.05 13.69
N LEU A 83 0.34 5.67 13.45
CA LEU A 83 0.72 4.28 13.20
C LEU A 83 0.51 3.40 14.45
N ALA A 84 0.82 3.93 15.64
CA ALA A 84 0.58 3.22 16.89
C ALA A 84 -0.91 2.94 17.11
N GLU A 85 -1.77 3.95 16.93
CA GLU A 85 -3.22 3.77 17.00
C GLU A 85 -3.73 2.79 15.94
N PHE A 86 -3.18 2.86 14.73
CA PHE A 86 -3.51 1.93 13.64
C PHE A 86 -3.15 0.46 13.95
N LEU A 87 -2.09 0.22 14.74
CA LEU A 87 -1.56 -1.12 15.06
C LEU A 87 -1.84 -1.58 16.50
N LYS A 88 -2.63 -0.84 17.29
CA LYS A 88 -2.83 -1.08 18.73
C LYS A 88 -3.26 -2.50 19.10
N ASP A 89 -4.06 -3.14 18.24
CA ASP A 89 -4.59 -4.49 18.44
C ASP A 89 -3.82 -5.56 17.65
N SER A 90 -2.77 -5.16 16.93
CA SER A 90 -1.96 -6.04 16.09
C SER A 90 -0.83 -6.69 16.88
N ARG A 91 -0.53 -7.95 16.56
CA ARG A 91 0.61 -8.71 17.10
C ARG A 91 1.67 -9.00 16.04
N GLU A 92 1.27 -8.98 14.78
CA GLU A 92 2.13 -9.02 13.62
C GLU A 92 1.71 -7.90 12.67
N ALA A 93 2.58 -7.55 11.73
CA ALA A 93 2.25 -6.73 10.58
C ALA A 93 2.82 -7.38 9.32
N VAL A 94 2.24 -6.98 8.19
CA VAL A 94 2.86 -7.16 6.89
C VAL A 94 3.43 -5.82 6.42
N LEU A 95 4.70 -5.85 6.04
CA LEU A 95 5.34 -4.81 5.24
C LEU A 95 5.20 -5.23 3.77
N MET A 96 4.91 -4.30 2.89
CA MET A 96 4.68 -4.59 1.48
C MET A 96 5.19 -3.49 0.56
N ALA A 97 5.53 -3.89 -0.67
CA ALA A 97 5.80 -3.01 -1.79
C ALA A 97 5.13 -3.53 -3.07
N SER A 98 4.76 -2.61 -3.95
CA SER A 98 4.31 -2.86 -5.31
C SER A 98 5.00 -1.87 -6.24
N THR A 99 5.38 -2.31 -7.43
CA THR A 99 5.85 -1.43 -8.51
C THR A 99 5.20 -1.80 -9.82
N ALA A 100 4.92 -0.80 -10.67
CA ALA A 100 4.50 -1.02 -12.06
C ALA A 100 5.69 -1.28 -13.01
N GLY A 101 6.93 -1.27 -12.49
CA GLY A 101 8.14 -1.58 -13.23
C GLY A 101 8.80 -0.37 -13.90
N ALA A 102 10.06 -0.52 -14.30
CA ALA A 102 10.85 0.56 -14.90
C ALA A 102 10.43 0.86 -16.36
N ALA A 103 9.86 -0.12 -17.06
CA ALA A 103 9.49 0.02 -18.47
C ALA A 103 8.47 1.14 -18.70
N ILE A 104 7.43 1.22 -17.86
CA ILE A 104 6.41 2.25 -17.98
C ILE A 104 6.94 3.64 -17.62
N ASP A 105 7.84 3.74 -16.64
CA ASP A 105 8.50 5.01 -16.32
C ASP A 105 9.37 5.52 -17.46
N ASN A 106 10.13 4.62 -18.10
CA ASN A 106 10.96 4.96 -19.26
C ASN A 106 10.10 5.44 -20.43
N GLU A 107 8.96 4.78 -20.67
CA GLU A 107 8.02 5.17 -21.73
C GLU A 107 7.37 6.53 -21.43
N ILE A 108 6.95 6.78 -20.19
CA ILE A 108 6.43 8.09 -19.77
C ILE A 108 7.47 9.19 -20.05
N ASN A 109 8.74 8.97 -19.69
CA ASN A 109 9.80 9.93 -19.95
C ASN A 109 10.03 10.13 -21.46
N SER A 110 9.97 9.06 -22.25
CA SER A 110 10.08 9.11 -23.72
C SER A 110 8.97 9.99 -24.32
N LEU A 111 7.72 9.76 -23.93
CA LEU A 111 6.56 10.54 -24.39
C LEU A 111 6.64 12.01 -23.97
N GLN A 112 7.16 12.30 -22.79
CA GLN A 112 7.39 13.68 -22.34
C GLN A 112 8.44 14.37 -23.22
N ASN A 113 9.54 13.68 -23.52
CA ASN A 113 10.63 14.22 -24.34
C ASN A 113 10.22 14.39 -25.81
N SER A 114 9.30 13.57 -26.33
CA SER A 114 8.76 13.70 -27.69
C SER A 114 7.60 14.71 -27.82
N GLY A 115 7.14 15.29 -26.71
CA GLY A 115 6.05 16.27 -26.69
C GLY A 115 4.64 15.66 -26.64
N GLU A 116 4.50 14.35 -26.50
CA GLU A 116 3.23 13.63 -26.36
C GLU A 116 2.65 13.71 -24.93
N MET A 117 2.54 14.93 -24.40
CA MET A 117 2.24 15.19 -22.97
C MET A 117 0.90 14.61 -22.50
N ALA A 118 -0.12 14.64 -23.34
CA ALA A 118 -1.44 14.09 -23.00
C ALA A 118 -1.38 12.56 -22.80
N LYS A 119 -0.66 11.86 -23.68
CA LYS A 119 -0.46 10.41 -23.59
C LYS A 119 0.40 10.06 -22.38
N ALA A 120 1.49 10.80 -22.17
CA ALA A 120 2.35 10.65 -20.99
C ALA A 120 1.57 10.80 -19.68
N LEU A 121 0.64 11.77 -19.60
CA LEU A 121 -0.21 11.97 -18.44
C LEU A 121 -1.16 10.78 -18.20
N VAL A 122 -1.75 10.22 -19.25
CA VAL A 122 -2.59 9.02 -19.14
C VAL A 122 -1.80 7.80 -18.70
N TYR A 123 -0.59 7.61 -19.23
CA TYR A 123 0.30 6.53 -18.82
C TYR A 123 0.71 6.68 -17.35
N ASP A 124 1.08 7.88 -16.92
CA ASP A 124 1.45 8.19 -15.54
C ASP A 124 0.31 7.89 -14.55
N ALA A 125 -0.91 8.31 -14.91
CA ALA A 125 -2.11 8.06 -14.13
C ALA A 125 -2.44 6.57 -14.06
N ALA A 126 -2.40 5.86 -15.20
CA ALA A 126 -2.68 4.43 -15.28
C ALA A 126 -1.67 3.62 -14.46
N ALA A 127 -0.37 3.86 -14.67
CA ALA A 127 0.70 3.17 -13.96
C ALA A 127 0.64 3.37 -12.44
N SER A 128 0.27 4.58 -11.99
CA SER A 128 0.08 4.85 -10.56
C SER A 128 -1.06 4.01 -9.96
N VAL A 129 -2.21 3.94 -10.65
CA VAL A 129 -3.36 3.14 -10.20
C VAL A 129 -3.07 1.64 -10.25
N ILE A 130 -2.34 1.19 -11.27
CA ILE A 130 -1.93 -0.22 -11.41
C ILE A 130 -0.96 -0.63 -10.30
N ALA A 131 0.02 0.22 -9.96
CA ALA A 131 0.93 -0.03 -8.84
C ALA A 131 0.16 -0.17 -7.51
N ASP A 132 -0.80 0.73 -7.23
CA ASP A 132 -1.67 0.63 -6.05
C ASP A 132 -2.53 -0.64 -6.05
N ALA A 133 -3.10 -1.01 -7.21
CA ALA A 133 -3.90 -2.23 -7.37
C ALA A 133 -3.08 -3.49 -7.08
N GLY A 134 -1.77 -3.47 -7.33
CA GLY A 134 -0.85 -4.53 -6.92
C GLY A 134 -0.89 -4.81 -5.41
N LEU A 135 -0.92 -3.77 -4.58
CA LEU A 135 -1.09 -3.96 -3.14
C LEU A 135 -2.50 -4.43 -2.76
N ASP A 136 -3.55 -4.04 -3.50
CA ASP A 136 -4.91 -4.55 -3.25
C ASP A 136 -5.00 -6.05 -3.52
N TRP A 137 -4.38 -6.50 -4.61
CA TRP A 137 -4.25 -7.91 -4.94
C TRP A 137 -3.49 -8.66 -3.84
N LEU A 138 -2.36 -8.11 -3.37
CA LEU A 138 -1.56 -8.72 -2.30
C LEU A 138 -2.35 -8.82 -1.00
N MET A 139 -3.09 -7.78 -0.63
CA MET A 139 -3.97 -7.81 0.55
C MET A 139 -5.04 -8.89 0.43
N ALA A 140 -5.66 -9.07 -0.74
CA ALA A 140 -6.63 -10.13 -0.97
C ALA A 140 -6.01 -11.53 -0.87
N TYR A 141 -4.81 -11.72 -1.43
CA TYR A 141 -4.04 -12.94 -1.31
C TYR A 141 -3.71 -13.26 0.16
N LEU A 142 -3.17 -12.28 0.90
CA LEU A 142 -2.78 -12.44 2.29
C LEU A 142 -3.97 -12.69 3.21
N ARG A 143 -5.13 -12.05 2.97
CA ARG A 143 -6.37 -12.35 3.71
C ARG A 143 -6.72 -13.82 3.64
N ARG A 144 -6.69 -14.42 2.44
CA ARG A 144 -7.00 -15.84 2.24
C ARG A 144 -5.98 -16.73 2.98
N LEU A 145 -4.70 -16.39 2.91
CA LEU A 145 -3.64 -17.14 3.58
C LEU A 145 -3.75 -17.05 5.12
N LEU A 146 -3.98 -15.85 5.65
CA LEU A 146 -4.03 -15.60 7.09
C LEU A 146 -5.28 -16.21 7.73
N MET A 147 -6.41 -16.21 7.03
CA MET A 147 -7.66 -16.82 7.48
C MET A 147 -7.50 -18.32 7.77
N GLN A 148 -6.70 -19.04 6.97
CA GLN A 148 -6.39 -20.46 7.22
C GLN A 148 -5.64 -20.70 8.53
N THR A 149 -4.97 -19.66 9.05
CA THR A 149 -4.23 -19.69 10.32
C THR A 149 -4.98 -18.97 11.45
N GLY A 150 -6.26 -18.68 11.26
CA GLY A 150 -7.09 -17.98 12.24
C GLY A 150 -6.70 -16.51 12.47
N LYS A 151 -6.04 -15.85 11.52
CA LYS A 151 -5.61 -14.45 11.64
C LYS A 151 -6.40 -13.52 10.74
N ILE A 152 -6.59 -12.28 11.17
CA ILE A 152 -7.35 -11.26 10.43
C ILE A 152 -6.39 -10.15 9.98
N LEU A 153 -6.33 -9.90 8.67
CA LEU A 153 -5.59 -8.79 8.10
C LEU A 153 -6.43 -7.50 8.17
N ALA A 154 -5.82 -6.40 8.62
CA ALA A 154 -6.46 -5.09 8.63
C ALA A 154 -6.98 -4.69 7.23
N ASN A 155 -8.07 -3.93 7.19
CA ASN A 155 -8.68 -3.53 5.92
C ASN A 155 -7.97 -2.38 5.22
N LYS A 156 -7.26 -1.56 5.98
CA LYS A 156 -6.53 -0.41 5.49
C LYS A 156 -5.03 -0.71 5.50
N ARG A 157 -4.28 0.13 4.81
CA ARG A 157 -2.82 0.16 4.79
C ARG A 157 -2.36 1.52 5.31
N PHE A 158 -1.16 1.55 5.85
CA PHE A 158 -0.50 2.75 6.34
C PHE A 158 0.86 2.89 5.65
N SER A 159 1.19 4.07 5.12
CA SER A 159 2.41 4.28 4.33
C SER A 159 3.21 5.47 4.87
N PRO A 160 4.55 5.47 4.76
CA PRO A 160 5.36 6.65 5.04
C PRO A 160 4.92 7.86 4.20
N GLY A 161 4.95 9.04 4.81
CA GLY A 161 4.41 10.29 4.24
C GLY A 161 2.92 10.51 4.49
N TYR A 162 2.24 9.63 5.25
CA TYR A 162 0.84 9.78 5.65
C TYR A 162 0.69 10.07 7.15
N ALA A 163 -0.25 10.96 7.50
CA ALA A 163 -0.47 11.45 8.86
C ALA A 163 0.84 11.95 9.49
N ASP A 164 1.23 11.42 10.66
CA ASP A 164 2.47 11.78 11.36
C ASP A 164 3.63 10.79 11.12
N LEU A 165 3.47 9.83 10.19
CA LEU A 165 4.57 8.94 9.81
C LEU A 165 5.41 9.61 8.72
N GLU A 166 6.50 10.22 9.14
CA GLU A 166 7.41 10.96 8.27
C GLU A 166 7.97 10.11 7.12
N LEU A 167 8.20 10.75 5.96
CA LEU A 167 8.62 10.07 4.73
C LEU A 167 9.97 9.34 4.86
N TYR A 168 10.90 9.80 5.72
CA TYR A 168 12.19 9.12 5.91
C TYR A 168 12.05 7.66 6.35
N ASN A 169 10.92 7.30 6.99
CA ASN A 169 10.59 5.93 7.39
C ASN A 169 10.46 4.98 6.18
N GLN A 170 10.34 5.52 4.97
CA GLN A 170 10.42 4.77 3.72
C GLN A 170 11.74 4.00 3.58
N SER A 171 12.86 4.55 4.05
CA SER A 171 14.16 3.87 4.04
C SER A 171 14.14 2.59 4.88
N VAL A 172 13.46 2.63 6.04
CA VAL A 172 13.30 1.46 6.90
C VAL A 172 12.48 0.37 6.18
N LEU A 173 11.38 0.74 5.49
CA LEU A 173 10.61 -0.23 4.70
C LEU A 173 11.42 -0.79 3.54
N TYR A 174 12.21 0.07 2.88
CA TYR A 174 13.09 -0.30 1.78
C TYR A 174 14.08 -1.39 2.19
N ASP A 175 14.78 -1.18 3.31
CA ASP A 175 15.77 -2.13 3.82
C ASP A 175 15.10 -3.44 4.30
N LEU A 176 13.98 -3.33 5.02
CA LEU A 176 13.25 -4.49 5.52
C LEU A 176 12.59 -5.33 4.43
N LEU A 177 12.35 -4.76 3.26
CA LEU A 177 11.83 -5.50 2.11
C LEU A 177 12.93 -5.92 1.14
N GLU A 178 14.19 -5.55 1.41
CA GLU A 178 15.35 -5.82 0.57
C GLU A 178 15.11 -5.37 -0.88
N LEU A 179 14.53 -4.18 -1.03
CA LEU A 179 14.05 -3.67 -2.31
C LEU A 179 15.19 -3.46 -3.33
N ASP A 180 16.41 -3.23 -2.85
CA ASP A 180 17.64 -3.19 -3.64
C ASP A 180 17.85 -4.48 -4.45
N LYS A 181 17.69 -5.64 -3.82
CA LYS A 181 17.83 -6.96 -4.44
C LYS A 181 16.82 -7.20 -5.55
N TRP A 182 15.70 -6.47 -5.50
CA TRP A 182 14.60 -6.60 -6.44
C TRP A 182 14.62 -5.53 -7.54
N GLY A 183 15.68 -4.70 -7.59
CA GLY A 183 15.85 -3.68 -8.62
C GLY A 183 15.07 -2.40 -8.37
N ILE A 184 14.59 -2.20 -7.14
CA ILE A 184 14.01 -0.91 -6.71
C ILE A 184 15.10 -0.15 -5.98
N GLN A 185 15.29 1.12 -6.33
CA GLN A 185 16.23 2.03 -5.68
C GLN A 185 15.46 3.05 -4.83
N ILE A 186 16.17 3.68 -3.91
CA ILE A 186 15.67 4.81 -3.12
C ILE A 186 16.62 6.01 -3.27
N THR A 187 16.05 7.19 -3.50
CA THR A 187 16.81 8.44 -3.61
C THR A 187 17.15 9.01 -2.22
N PRO A 188 18.09 9.97 -2.11
CA PRO A 188 18.36 10.66 -0.85
C PRO A 188 17.15 11.41 -0.25
N LYS A 189 16.14 11.70 -1.06
CA LYS A 189 14.86 12.29 -0.63
C LYS A 189 13.77 11.24 -0.40
N TYR A 190 14.16 9.97 -0.25
CA TYR A 190 13.28 8.84 0.06
C TYR A 190 12.24 8.49 -1.02
N MET A 191 12.37 9.03 -2.23
CA MET A 191 11.56 8.61 -3.38
C MET A 191 12.07 7.28 -3.94
N LEU A 192 11.15 6.39 -4.30
CA LEU A 192 11.48 5.12 -4.94
C LEU A 192 11.70 5.28 -6.45
N ILE A 193 12.54 4.43 -7.01
CA ILE A 193 12.77 4.25 -8.44
C ILE A 193 12.61 2.75 -8.74
N PRO A 194 11.66 2.32 -9.58
CA PRO A 194 10.73 3.12 -10.40
C PRO A 194 9.81 4.03 -9.57
N ARG A 195 9.45 5.20 -10.11
CA ARG A 195 8.57 6.21 -9.51
C ARG A 195 7.18 5.66 -9.25
N LYS A 196 6.69 4.73 -10.06
CA LYS A 196 5.40 4.03 -9.87
C LYS A 196 5.56 2.85 -8.93
N SER A 197 6.14 3.13 -7.76
CA SER A 197 6.31 2.16 -6.68
C SER A 197 5.69 2.71 -5.40
N VAL A 198 5.09 1.82 -4.63
CA VAL A 198 4.31 2.13 -3.43
C VAL A 198 4.69 1.11 -2.36
N THR A 199 4.85 1.55 -1.12
CA THR A 199 5.09 0.70 0.05
C THR A 199 4.01 0.94 1.09
N ALA A 200 3.76 -0.06 1.92
CA ALA A 200 2.82 0.09 3.03
C ALA A 200 3.05 -0.92 4.15
N ILE A 201 2.33 -0.69 5.25
CA ILE A 201 2.21 -1.52 6.44
C ILE A 201 0.73 -1.86 6.61
N ALA A 202 0.41 -3.11 6.95
CA ALA A 202 -0.92 -3.47 7.43
C ALA A 202 -0.82 -4.37 8.67
N GLY A 203 -1.67 -4.12 9.67
CA GLY A 203 -1.74 -4.89 10.89
C GLY A 203 -2.35 -6.27 10.70
N ILE A 204 -1.88 -7.24 11.47
CA ILE A 204 -2.42 -8.60 11.55
C ILE A 204 -2.87 -8.84 12.98
N ASN A 205 -4.17 -9.10 13.13
CA ASN A 205 -4.85 -9.23 14.39
C ASN A 205 -5.20 -10.69 14.66
N ALA A 206 -5.32 -11.02 15.95
CA ALA A 206 -5.97 -12.24 16.39
C ALA A 206 -7.46 -12.24 15.95
N PRO A 207 -8.09 -13.40 15.82
CA PRO A 207 -9.52 -13.44 15.57
C PRO A 207 -10.25 -12.83 16.77
N TYR A 208 -11.36 -12.13 16.52
CA TYR A 208 -12.13 -11.49 17.58
C TYR A 208 -12.70 -12.56 18.53
N ASN A 209 -12.30 -12.53 19.80
CA ASN A 209 -12.93 -13.34 20.84
C ASN A 209 -14.10 -12.52 21.43
N GLU A 210 -15.33 -13.00 21.28
CA GLU A 210 -16.54 -12.35 21.82
C GLU A 210 -16.53 -12.18 23.35
N ASN A 211 -15.71 -12.96 24.07
CA ASN A 211 -15.67 -13.00 25.54
C ASN A 211 -15.02 -11.79 26.24
N ARG A 212 -14.70 -10.70 25.53
CA ARG A 212 -14.19 -9.47 26.16
C ARG A 212 -15.28 -8.48 26.60
N ARG A 213 -16.57 -8.83 26.47
CA ARG A 213 -17.69 -7.97 26.90
C ARG A 213 -18.20 -8.24 28.33
N GLU A 214 -17.78 -9.30 29.02
CA GLU A 214 -18.40 -9.67 30.31
C GLU A 214 -17.62 -9.27 31.58
N ASN A 215 -16.40 -8.74 31.49
CA ASN A 215 -15.68 -8.26 32.69
C ASN A 215 -15.90 -6.77 33.01
N GLY A 216 -17.03 -6.21 32.58
CA GLY A 216 -17.43 -4.82 32.85
C GLY A 216 -18.75 -4.68 33.58
N GLY A 217 -19.12 -5.65 34.43
CA GLY A 217 -20.33 -5.63 35.25
C GLY A 217 -20.03 -5.84 36.74
N ASP A 218 -20.59 -4.95 37.54
CA ASP A 218 -20.83 -5.02 38.99
C ASP A 218 -19.67 -4.73 39.96
N VAL A 219 -19.53 -3.45 40.30
CA VAL A 219 -19.37 -3.06 41.70
C VAL A 219 -20.73 -2.50 42.16
N ASN A 220 -21.51 -3.38 42.78
CA ASN A 220 -22.56 -2.99 43.72
C ASN A 220 -21.87 -2.36 44.93
N ASP A 221 -22.20 -1.11 45.25
CA ASP A 221 -22.18 -0.62 46.63
C ASP A 221 -23.53 0.04 46.92
N LYS A 222 -24.38 -0.73 47.60
CA LYS A 222 -25.47 -0.22 48.42
C LYS A 222 -25.14 -0.52 49.88
N GLU A 223 -25.55 0.44 50.71
CA GLU A 223 -25.68 0.43 52.19
C GLU A 223 -24.41 0.86 52.97
N GLY A 224 -24.46 1.85 53.86
CA GLY A 224 -25.58 2.59 54.43
C GLY A 224 -25.12 3.60 55.50
N ILE A 225 -26.14 4.25 56.10
CA ILE A 225 -26.17 5.34 57.11
C ILE A 225 -26.08 6.75 56.54
#